data_AF-A0A8J2I661-F1
#
_entry.id   AF-A0A8J2I661-F1
#
_cell.length_a   1.000
_cell.length_b   1.000
_cell.length_c   1.000
_cell.angle_alpha   90.00
_cell.angle_beta   90.00
_cell.angle_gamma   90.00
#
_symmetry.space_group_name_H-M   'P 1'
#
loop_
_entity.id
_entity.type
_entity.pdbx_description
1 polymer ?
#
loop_
_entity_poly.entity_id
_entity_poly.type
_entity_poly.pdbx_seq_one_letter_code
_entity_poly.pdbx_strand_id
1 'polypeptide(L)'
;MSTPRPHSPPRLEGSSEPRKSMVGVPEPGFAGPSNRTGLLLEFFATMKRPADFKCFRAIGHDGTCRTIRWLPGPSDQPTGMEVYDAQPMSPEVLTQYLNRQEWSQEIENRFRGVDGRNTPKEQWSNPLPGVLPPPSTKNERLAERDRFNEEQRILREKIERGELEPEYSGPVCGAVRSSYDLRPR
;
A
#
# COMPACT_ATOMS: atom_id res chain seq x y z
N MET A 1 23.40 84.80 8.06
CA MET A 1 23.20 84.66 6.61
C MET A 1 22.29 83.44 6.42
N SER A 2 20.98 83.65 6.48
CA SER A 2 20.05 83.82 5.33
C SER A 2 19.43 82.48 4.94
N THR A 3 18.18 82.29 5.35
CA THR A 3 17.23 81.33 4.75
C THR A 3 16.77 81.85 3.39
N PRO A 4 16.22 80.98 2.51
CA PRO A 4 14.76 80.83 2.47
C PRO A 4 14.22 79.40 2.18
N ARG A 5 12.97 79.19 2.61
CA ARG A 5 11.99 78.15 2.22
C ARG A 5 11.44 78.40 0.77
N PRO A 6 10.41 77.69 0.28
CA PRO A 6 10.12 76.23 0.20
C PRO A 6 9.69 75.84 -1.24
N HIS A 7 9.46 74.55 -1.55
CA HIS A 7 8.42 74.15 -2.54
C HIS A 7 8.06 72.66 -2.40
N SER A 8 6.78 72.39 -2.14
CA SER A 8 6.15 71.07 -2.19
C SER A 8 5.73 70.71 -3.63
N PRO A 9 5.65 69.40 -3.96
CA PRO A 9 4.70 68.93 -4.98
C PRO A 9 3.91 67.68 -4.47
N PRO A 10 2.94 67.09 -5.21
CA PRO A 10 1.55 67.11 -4.79
C PRO A 10 0.96 65.74 -4.37
N ARG A 11 -0.22 65.86 -3.79
CA ARG A 11 -1.26 64.89 -3.43
C ARG A 11 -1.45 63.75 -4.45
N LEU A 12 -1.41 62.50 -3.97
CA LEU A 12 -1.90 61.32 -4.70
C LEU A 12 -3.44 61.30 -4.61
N GLU A 13 -4.10 61.67 -5.71
CA GLU A 13 -5.52 61.39 -5.94
C GLU A 13 -5.67 59.97 -6.49
N GLY A 14 -6.73 59.30 -6.04
CA GLY A 14 -7.02 57.92 -6.40
C GLY A 14 -7.33 57.72 -7.88
N SER A 15 -7.06 56.51 -8.34
CA SER A 15 -7.81 55.94 -9.45
C SER A 15 -8.01 54.46 -9.17
N SER A 16 -9.24 54.14 -8.81
CA SER A 16 -9.83 52.83 -8.91
C SER A 16 -9.91 52.43 -10.38
N GLU A 17 -9.27 51.32 -10.75
CA GLU A 17 -9.64 50.59 -11.96
C GLU A 17 -9.88 49.11 -11.66
N PRO A 18 -10.85 48.50 -12.37
CA PRO A 18 -11.48 47.25 -11.99
C PRO A 18 -10.63 46.03 -12.34
N ARG A 19 -10.65 45.01 -11.46
CA ARG A 19 -10.19 43.66 -11.78
C ARG A 19 -11.02 43.14 -12.96
N LYS A 20 -10.43 43.12 -14.16
CA LYS A 20 -10.94 42.36 -15.29
C LYS A 20 -11.04 40.89 -14.88
N SER A 21 -12.25 40.38 -15.00
CA SER A 21 -12.59 38.97 -14.97
C SER A 21 -11.78 38.24 -16.05
N MET A 22 -10.81 37.43 -15.64
CA MET A 22 -10.30 36.37 -16.50
C MET A 22 -11.28 35.20 -16.39
N VAL A 23 -12.01 35.05 -17.49
CA VAL A 23 -12.70 33.88 -17.97
C VAL A 23 -11.98 32.61 -17.51
N GLY A 24 -12.72 31.75 -16.82
CA GLY A 24 -12.25 30.46 -16.32
C GLY A 24 -11.68 29.63 -17.46
N VAL A 25 -10.37 29.41 -17.41
CA VAL A 25 -9.77 28.23 -17.99
C VAL A 25 -10.27 27.07 -17.14
N PRO A 26 -10.93 26.02 -17.68
CA PRO A 26 -11.20 24.84 -16.90
C PRO A 26 -9.84 24.26 -16.49
N GLU A 27 -9.57 24.29 -15.19
CA GLU A 27 -8.51 23.53 -14.55
C GLU A 27 -8.47 22.14 -15.19
N PRO A 28 -7.31 21.64 -15.65
CA PRO A 28 -7.20 20.27 -16.06
C PRO A 28 -7.55 19.45 -14.83
N GLY A 29 -8.74 18.83 -14.88
CA GLY A 29 -9.23 17.97 -13.82
C GLY A 29 -8.12 16.99 -13.51
N PHE A 30 -7.52 17.15 -12.34
CA PHE A 30 -6.73 16.12 -11.71
C PHE A 30 -7.72 14.97 -11.50
N ALA A 31 -7.79 14.08 -12.48
CA ALA A 31 -8.29 12.74 -12.27
C ALA A 31 -7.33 12.15 -11.23
N GLY A 32 -7.69 12.30 -9.96
CA GLY A 32 -6.95 11.71 -8.85
C GLY A 32 -6.75 10.22 -9.12
N PRO A 33 -5.68 9.62 -8.57
CA PRO A 33 -5.45 8.20 -8.73
C PRO A 33 -6.73 7.47 -8.31
N SER A 34 -7.22 6.57 -9.16
CA SER A 34 -8.47 5.85 -8.95
C SER A 34 -8.57 5.38 -7.49
N ASN A 35 -9.69 5.61 -6.82
CA ASN A 35 -9.98 5.18 -5.44
C ASN A 35 -9.76 3.68 -5.15
N ARG A 36 -9.38 2.86 -6.15
CA ARG A 36 -9.17 1.41 -6.06
C ARG A 36 -7.87 0.96 -5.39
N THR A 37 -6.91 1.84 -5.09
CA THR A 37 -5.73 1.48 -4.26
C THR A 37 -5.85 1.92 -2.80
N GLY A 38 -6.83 2.78 -2.49
CA GLY A 38 -7.04 3.31 -1.14
C GLY A 38 -7.55 2.26 -0.16
N LEU A 39 -8.55 1.47 -0.55
CA LEU A 39 -9.23 0.52 0.35
C LEU A 39 -8.28 -0.50 0.97
N LEU A 40 -7.34 -1.06 0.20
CA LEU A 40 -6.34 -1.98 0.74
C LEU A 40 -5.36 -1.30 1.71
N LEU A 41 -4.92 -0.07 1.41
CA LEU A 41 -4.01 0.67 2.28
C LEU A 41 -4.72 1.08 3.59
N GLU A 42 -5.98 1.51 3.49
CA GLU A 42 -6.85 1.80 4.63
C GLU A 42 -7.05 0.55 5.51
N PHE A 43 -7.36 -0.60 4.90
CA PHE A 43 -7.45 -1.88 5.59
C PHE A 43 -6.14 -2.27 6.27
N PHE A 44 -4.98 -2.00 5.65
CA PHE A 44 -3.71 -2.26 6.31
C PHE A 44 -3.41 -1.29 7.45
N ALA A 45 -3.87 -0.04 7.36
CA ALA A 45 -3.71 0.95 8.41
C ALA A 45 -4.51 0.62 9.68
N THR A 46 -5.63 -0.10 9.56
CA THR A 46 -6.44 -0.53 10.72
C THR A 46 -5.86 -1.72 11.48
N MET A 47 -4.88 -2.42 10.91
CA MET A 47 -4.27 -3.59 11.53
C MET A 47 -3.09 -3.22 12.43
N LYS A 48 -3.04 -3.88 13.59
CA LYS A 48 -2.01 -3.69 14.60
C LYS A 48 -0.73 -4.45 14.25
N ARG A 49 0.39 -3.93 14.75
CA ARG A 49 1.72 -4.54 14.67
C ARG A 49 2.41 -4.49 16.03
N PRO A 50 3.22 -5.50 16.38
CA PRO A 50 4.04 -5.44 17.57
C PRO A 50 5.08 -4.31 17.46
N ALA A 51 5.43 -3.70 18.59
CA ALA A 51 6.36 -2.57 18.65
C ALA A 51 7.78 -2.91 18.18
N ASP A 52 8.17 -4.18 18.26
CA ASP A 52 9.47 -4.68 17.80
C ASP A 52 9.52 -4.93 16.28
N PHE A 53 8.39 -4.76 15.58
CA PHE A 53 8.21 -5.03 14.15
C PHE A 53 8.67 -6.43 13.70
N LYS A 54 8.81 -7.39 14.63
CA LYS A 54 9.15 -8.79 14.33
C LYS A 54 7.90 -9.55 13.87
N CYS A 55 7.29 -9.07 12.80
CA CYS A 55 6.08 -9.63 12.23
C CYS A 55 6.06 -9.55 10.70
N PHE A 56 5.16 -10.33 10.11
CA PHE A 56 4.80 -10.24 8.70
C PHE A 56 3.28 -10.32 8.56
N ARG A 57 2.77 -9.92 7.39
CA ARG A 57 1.35 -10.11 7.04
C ARG A 57 1.21 -11.35 6.19
N ALA A 58 0.23 -12.17 6.50
CA ALA A 58 -0.15 -13.31 5.67
C ALA A 58 -1.66 -13.32 5.46
N ILE A 59 -2.07 -13.68 4.26
CA ILE A 59 -3.48 -13.93 3.95
C ILE A 59 -3.67 -15.44 3.97
N GLY A 60 -4.55 -15.89 4.86
CA GLY A 60 -4.94 -17.29 4.88
C GLY A 60 -5.86 -17.62 3.71
N HIS A 61 -5.97 -18.90 3.36
CA HIS A 61 -6.88 -19.36 2.31
C HIS A 61 -8.36 -19.07 2.64
N ASP A 62 -8.64 -18.78 3.91
CA ASP A 62 -9.92 -18.33 4.43
C ASP A 62 -10.22 -16.85 4.16
N GLY A 63 -9.35 -16.12 3.45
CA GLY A 63 -9.53 -14.70 3.15
C GLY A 63 -9.28 -13.76 4.34
N THR A 64 -8.74 -14.27 5.44
CA THR A 64 -8.41 -13.47 6.62
C THR A 64 -6.95 -13.03 6.58
N CYS A 65 -6.71 -11.72 6.66
CA CYS A 65 -5.36 -11.17 6.78
C CYS A 65 -4.92 -11.18 8.24
N ARG A 66 -3.72 -11.68 8.51
CA ARG A 66 -3.16 -11.82 9.85
C ARG A 66 -1.82 -11.12 9.92
N THR A 67 -1.60 -10.35 10.99
CA THR A 67 -0.27 -9.96 11.43
C THR A 67 0.27 -11.13 12.24
N ILE A 68 1.26 -11.83 11.71
CA ILE A 68 1.91 -12.97 12.35
C ILE A 68 3.22 -12.48 12.97
N ARG A 69 3.38 -12.70 14.27
CA ARG A 69 4.60 -12.36 15.00
C ARG A 69 5.52 -13.57 15.09
N TRP A 70 6.80 -13.36 14.85
CA TRP A 70 7.82 -14.37 15.10
C TRP A 70 8.15 -14.40 16.59
N LEU A 71 8.07 -15.60 17.18
CA LEU A 71 8.52 -15.84 18.53
C LEU A 71 10.05 -15.95 18.58
N PRO A 72 10.68 -15.65 19.73
CA PRO A 72 12.10 -15.90 19.91
C PRO A 72 12.43 -17.39 19.72
N GLY A 73 13.55 -17.69 19.05
CA GLY A 73 14.01 -19.05 18.86
C GLY A 73 15.39 -19.13 18.19
N PRO A 74 15.99 -20.33 18.11
CA PRO A 74 17.25 -20.56 17.41
C PRO A 74 17.17 -20.17 15.93
N SER A 75 18.29 -19.75 15.34
CA SER A 75 18.33 -19.26 13.96
C SER A 75 18.19 -20.36 12.90
N ASP A 76 18.59 -21.57 13.26
CA ASP A 76 18.64 -22.79 12.45
C ASP A 76 17.40 -23.68 12.60
N GLN A 77 16.42 -23.28 13.42
CA GLN A 77 15.18 -24.00 13.64
C GLN A 77 13.97 -23.20 13.14
N PRO A 78 12.87 -23.88 12.76
CA PRO A 78 11.62 -23.22 12.44
C PRO A 78 11.18 -22.31 13.59
N THR A 79 10.96 -21.04 13.28
CA THR A 79 10.63 -20.05 14.29
C THR A 79 9.15 -20.19 14.66
N GLY A 80 8.86 -20.32 15.96
CA GLY A 80 7.47 -20.29 16.44
C GLY A 80 6.74 -19.03 15.97
N MET A 81 5.44 -19.14 15.72
CA MET A 81 4.62 -18.05 15.22
C MET A 81 3.36 -17.92 16.05
N GLU A 82 2.93 -16.68 16.28
CA GLU A 82 1.63 -16.38 16.89
C GLU A 82 0.88 -15.33 16.06
N VAL A 83 -0.45 -15.40 16.08
CA VAL A 83 -1.30 -14.36 15.47
C VAL A 83 -1.38 -13.19 16.43
N TYR A 84 -0.82 -12.04 16.02
CA TYR A 84 -0.82 -10.81 16.79
C TYR A 84 -2.10 -9.98 16.57
N ASP A 85 -2.56 -9.93 15.32
CA ASP A 85 -3.81 -9.28 14.93
C ASP A 85 -4.38 -9.98 13.69
N ALA A 86 -5.69 -9.90 13.51
CA ALA A 86 -6.38 -10.55 12.41
C ALA A 86 -7.60 -9.75 11.99
N GLN A 87 -7.75 -9.53 10.69
CA GLN A 87 -8.92 -8.87 10.11
C GLN A 87 -9.37 -9.61 8.86
N PRO A 88 -10.69 -9.87 8.72
CA PRO A 88 -11.24 -10.51 7.53
C PRO A 88 -11.21 -9.53 6.35
N MET A 89 -10.78 -9.99 5.18
CA MET A 89 -10.84 -9.18 3.97
C MET A 89 -12.17 -9.42 3.25
N SER A 90 -12.79 -8.34 2.76
CA SER A 90 -13.87 -8.48 1.78
C SER A 90 -13.31 -8.96 0.43
N PRO A 91 -14.14 -9.51 -0.46
CA PRO A 91 -13.69 -9.92 -1.80
C PRO A 91 -13.05 -8.78 -2.59
N GLU A 92 -13.49 -7.54 -2.38
CA GLU A 92 -12.93 -6.35 -3.03
C GLU A 92 -11.50 -6.07 -2.54
N VAL A 93 -11.28 -6.06 -1.21
CA VAL A 93 -9.94 -5.84 -0.63
C VAL A 93 -9.00 -6.98 -1.00
N LEU A 94 -9.50 -8.23 -1.00
CA LEU A 94 -8.73 -9.40 -1.41
C LEU A 94 -8.30 -9.30 -2.89
N THR A 95 -9.21 -8.90 -3.77
CA THR A 95 -8.90 -8.67 -5.20
C THR A 95 -7.84 -7.59 -5.37
N GLN A 96 -7.95 -6.46 -4.65
CA GLN A 96 -6.92 -5.41 -4.68
C GLN A 96 -5.56 -5.90 -4.21
N TYR A 97 -5.52 -6.80 -3.23
CA TYR A 97 -4.27 -7.39 -2.77
C TYR A 97 -3.65 -8.31 -3.83
N LEU A 98 -4.43 -9.25 -4.38
CA LEU A 98 -3.92 -10.21 -5.36
C LEU A 98 -3.50 -9.54 -6.65
N ASN A 99 -4.22 -8.50 -7.08
CA ASN A 99 -3.86 -7.74 -8.27
C ASN A 99 -2.46 -7.12 -8.19
N ARG A 100 -1.86 -6.99 -6.99
CA ARG A 100 -0.50 -6.45 -6.78
C ARG A 100 0.61 -7.49 -7.01
N GLN A 101 0.24 -8.73 -7.31
CA GLN A 101 1.14 -9.87 -7.54
C GLN A 101 1.00 -10.34 -8.98
N GLU A 102 1.95 -11.15 -9.47
CA GLU A 102 1.81 -11.85 -10.75
C GLU A 102 0.60 -12.78 -10.74
N TRP A 103 -0.08 -12.86 -11.88
CA TRP A 103 -1.27 -13.69 -12.00
C TRP A 103 -0.87 -15.16 -12.00
N SER A 104 -1.58 -15.95 -11.21
CA SER A 104 -1.47 -17.40 -11.20
C SER A 104 -2.85 -18.03 -11.13
N GLN A 105 -3.11 -18.98 -12.02
CA GLN A 105 -4.34 -19.76 -12.02
C GLN A 105 -4.56 -20.48 -10.68
N GLU A 106 -3.48 -20.93 -10.02
CA GLU A 106 -3.54 -21.58 -8.71
C GLU A 106 -4.08 -20.62 -7.65
N ILE A 107 -3.56 -19.39 -7.61
CA ILE A 107 -3.99 -18.35 -6.68
C ILE A 107 -5.44 -17.94 -6.95
N GLU A 108 -5.81 -17.77 -8.22
CA GLU A 108 -7.18 -17.44 -8.59
C GLU A 108 -8.16 -18.53 -8.14
N ASN A 109 -7.83 -19.80 -8.41
CA ASN A 109 -8.66 -20.93 -8.00
C ASN A 109 -8.77 -21.03 -6.47
N ARG A 110 -7.67 -20.78 -5.75
CA ARG A 110 -7.63 -20.81 -4.29
C ARG A 110 -8.54 -19.77 -3.65
N PHE A 111 -8.61 -18.57 -4.22
CA PHE A 111 -9.37 -17.45 -3.64
C PHE A 111 -10.74 -17.23 -4.30
N ARG A 112 -11.14 -18.07 -5.25
CA ARG A 112 -12.43 -17.96 -5.92
C ARG A 112 -13.57 -18.16 -4.93
N GLY A 113 -14.49 -17.20 -4.88
CA GLY A 113 -15.64 -17.21 -3.99
C GLY A 113 -15.29 -17.04 -2.50
N VAL A 114 -14.04 -16.75 -2.17
CA VAL A 114 -13.60 -16.55 -0.79
C VAL A 114 -14.03 -15.15 -0.31
N ASP A 115 -14.71 -15.11 0.83
CA ASP A 115 -15.02 -13.89 1.57
C ASP A 115 -14.59 -14.10 3.03
N GLY A 116 -13.52 -13.40 3.42
CA GLY A 116 -12.95 -13.55 4.77
C GLY A 116 -13.93 -13.15 5.87
N ARG A 117 -14.95 -12.35 5.56
CA ARG A 117 -15.98 -11.93 6.53
C ARG A 117 -16.87 -13.09 6.97
N ASN A 118 -16.88 -14.19 6.23
CA ASN A 118 -17.59 -15.42 6.59
C ASN A 118 -16.78 -16.32 7.54
N THR A 119 -15.51 -16.01 7.80
CA THR A 119 -14.67 -16.78 8.71
C THR A 119 -15.11 -16.55 10.17
N PRO A 120 -15.42 -17.62 10.94
CA PRO A 120 -15.75 -17.51 12.36
C PRO A 120 -14.65 -16.79 13.15
N LYS A 121 -15.05 -15.95 14.10
CA LYS A 121 -14.12 -15.07 14.83
C LYS A 121 -13.07 -15.85 15.61
N GLU A 122 -13.42 -17.04 16.08
CA GLU A 122 -12.52 -17.96 16.79
C GLU A 122 -11.35 -18.39 15.89
N GLN A 123 -11.58 -18.50 14.57
CA GLN A 123 -10.57 -18.89 13.59
C GLN A 123 -9.65 -17.73 13.18
N TRP A 124 -9.96 -16.50 13.58
CA TRP A 124 -9.11 -15.35 13.26
C TRP A 124 -7.77 -15.47 13.99
N SER A 125 -7.80 -15.76 15.30
CA SER A 125 -6.60 -16.01 16.11
C SER A 125 -6.13 -17.47 16.06
N ASN A 126 -7.05 -18.42 15.81
CA ASN A 126 -6.75 -19.85 15.75
C ASN A 126 -7.08 -20.43 14.36
N PRO A 127 -6.29 -20.12 13.33
CA PRO A 127 -6.53 -20.62 11.98
C PRO A 127 -6.49 -22.15 11.93
N LEU A 128 -7.29 -22.73 11.04
CA LEU A 128 -7.22 -24.16 10.77
C LEU A 128 -5.83 -24.57 10.26
N PRO A 129 -5.37 -25.80 10.52
CA PRO A 129 -4.13 -26.31 9.96
C PRO A 129 -4.09 -26.14 8.43
N GLY A 130 -2.95 -25.65 7.91
CA GLY A 130 -2.76 -25.44 6.46
C GLY A 130 -3.26 -24.09 5.92
N VAL A 131 -3.98 -23.29 6.72
CA VAL A 131 -4.42 -21.94 6.31
C VAL A 131 -3.25 -20.95 6.26
N LEU A 132 -2.30 -21.07 7.19
CA LEU A 132 -1.10 -20.24 7.26
C LEU A 132 0.09 -20.91 6.57
N PRO A 133 1.05 -20.11 6.05
CA PRO A 133 2.31 -20.66 5.55
C PRO A 133 3.05 -21.39 6.68
N PRO A 134 3.81 -22.45 6.36
CA PRO A 134 4.60 -23.16 7.34
C PRO A 134 5.66 -22.23 7.98
N PRO A 135 6.05 -22.49 9.24
CA PRO A 135 7.12 -21.72 9.87
C PRO A 135 8.44 -21.93 9.13
N SER A 136 9.15 -20.85 8.85
CA SER A 136 10.51 -20.86 8.29
C SER A 136 11.57 -20.63 9.37
N THR A 137 12.82 -20.94 9.05
CA THR A 137 13.99 -20.60 9.87
C THR A 137 14.36 -19.12 9.73
N LYS A 138 15.17 -18.59 10.66
CA LYS A 138 15.64 -17.20 10.57
C LYS A 138 16.52 -16.98 9.33
N ASN A 139 17.36 -17.95 8.98
CA ASN A 139 18.26 -17.86 7.83
C ASN A 139 17.49 -17.83 6.51
N GLU A 140 16.45 -18.65 6.36
CA GLU A 140 15.58 -18.63 5.18
C GLU A 140 14.91 -17.27 5.00
N ARG A 141 14.37 -16.68 6.08
CA ARG A 141 13.75 -15.34 6.03
C ARG A 141 14.73 -14.24 5.66
N LEU A 142 15.97 -14.32 6.13
CA LEU A 142 17.01 -13.37 5.76
C LEU A 142 17.35 -13.50 4.28
N ALA A 143 17.49 -14.73 3.77
CA ALA A 143 17.74 -14.97 2.36
C ALA A 143 16.58 -14.50 1.47
N GLU A 144 15.33 -14.73 1.88
CA GLU A 144 14.14 -14.22 1.17
C GLU A 144 14.10 -12.70 1.13
N ARG A 145 14.37 -12.03 2.26
CA ARG A 145 14.45 -10.57 2.34
C ARG A 145 15.53 -10.04 1.40
N ASP A 146 16.69 -10.67 1.39
CA ASP A 146 17.82 -10.21 0.57
C ASP A 146 17.53 -10.39 -0.93
N ARG A 147 16.90 -11.53 -1.32
CA ARG A 147 16.39 -11.73 -2.69
C ARG A 147 15.37 -10.67 -3.10
N PHE A 148 14.36 -10.44 -2.27
CA PHE A 148 13.33 -9.44 -2.54
C PHE A 148 13.93 -8.04 -2.69
N ASN A 149 14.87 -7.65 -1.81
CA ASN A 149 15.51 -6.35 -1.88
C ASN A 149 16.32 -6.18 -3.18
N GLU A 150 16.99 -7.23 -3.64
CA GLU A 150 17.73 -7.24 -4.90
C GLU A 150 16.81 -7.15 -6.11
N GLU A 151 15.73 -7.92 -6.16
CA GLU A 151 14.71 -7.83 -7.21
C GLU A 151 14.13 -6.41 -7.29
N GLN A 152 13.82 -5.80 -6.14
CA GLN A 152 13.35 -4.42 -6.08
C GLN A 152 14.40 -3.40 -6.53
N ARG A 153 15.69 -3.65 -6.27
CA ARG A 153 16.78 -2.81 -6.78
C ARG A 153 16.86 -2.88 -8.30
N ILE A 154 16.87 -4.08 -8.86
CA ILE A 154 16.91 -4.30 -10.32
C ILE A 154 15.70 -3.64 -11.00
N LEU A 155 14.51 -3.78 -10.41
CA LEU A 155 13.29 -3.18 -10.92
C LEU A 155 13.38 -1.64 -10.97
N ARG A 156 13.88 -1.01 -9.90
CA ARG A 156 14.12 0.44 -9.86
C ARG A 156 15.11 0.88 -10.93
N GLU A 157 16.21 0.17 -11.11
CA GLU A 157 17.21 0.49 -12.13
C GLU A 157 16.64 0.41 -13.55
N LYS A 158 15.80 -0.60 -13.84
CA LYS A 158 15.13 -0.71 -15.15
C LYS A 158 14.19 0.47 -15.42
N ILE A 159 13.50 0.95 -14.40
CA ILE A 159 12.59 2.10 -14.50
C ILE A 159 13.37 3.40 -14.69
N GLU A 160 14.47 3.60 -13.95
CA GLU A 160 15.37 4.75 -14.15
C GLU A 160 16.00 4.79 -15.54
N ARG A 161 16.24 3.61 -16.15
CA ARG A 161 16.71 3.49 -17.54
C ARG A 161 15.61 3.66 -18.59
N GLY A 162 14.34 3.76 -18.18
CA GLY A 162 13.20 3.82 -19.09
C GLY A 162 12.88 2.49 -19.79
N GLU A 163 13.39 1.37 -19.29
CA GLU A 163 13.07 0.02 -19.81
C GLU A 163 11.69 -0.46 -19.33
N LEU A 164 11.17 0.14 -18.25
CA LEU A 164 9.87 -0.15 -17.64
C LEU A 164 9.19 1.14 -17.20
N GLU A 165 7.86 1.16 -17.26
CA GLU A 165 7.06 2.31 -16.82
C GLU A 165 7.01 2.43 -15.27
N PRO A 166 6.92 3.64 -14.70
CA PRO A 166 6.88 3.86 -13.24
C PRO A 166 5.68 3.24 -12.53
N GLU A 167 4.61 2.89 -13.24
CA GLU A 167 3.51 2.09 -12.67
C GLU A 167 3.98 0.70 -12.20
N TYR A 168 5.14 0.24 -12.67
CA TYR A 168 5.86 -0.94 -12.17
C TYR A 168 6.78 -0.64 -10.97
N SER A 169 6.76 0.56 -10.38
CA SER A 169 7.50 0.92 -9.16
C SER A 169 6.59 1.50 -8.08
N GLY A 170 5.86 0.63 -7.39
CA GLY A 170 5.34 0.97 -6.05
C GLY A 170 6.38 0.58 -4.99
N PRO A 171 6.77 1.46 -4.04
CA PRO A 171 7.76 1.15 -3.00
C PRO A 171 7.29 0.11 -1.97
N VAL A 172 6.09 -0.45 -2.13
CA VAL A 172 5.56 -1.54 -1.32
C VAL A 172 4.70 -2.38 -2.28
N CYS A 173 5.11 -3.60 -2.59
CA CYS A 173 4.33 -4.62 -3.33
C CYS A 173 3.32 -4.05 -4.35
N GLY A 174 3.67 -3.40 -5.46
CA GLY A 174 2.63 -2.69 -6.25
C GLY A 174 2.84 -2.60 -7.75
N ALA A 175 3.85 -3.30 -8.27
CA ALA A 175 4.29 -3.15 -9.65
C ALA A 175 3.45 -3.94 -10.66
N VAL A 176 2.85 -5.04 -10.22
CA VAL A 176 2.04 -5.88 -11.08
C VAL A 176 0.59 -5.51 -10.86
N ARG A 177 -0.18 -5.34 -11.94
CA ARG A 177 -1.64 -5.20 -11.92
C ARG A 177 -2.25 -6.40 -12.64
N SER A 178 -2.25 -7.54 -11.96
CA SER A 178 -2.98 -8.72 -12.42
C SER A 178 -4.48 -8.46 -12.38
N SER A 179 -5.25 -9.23 -13.15
CA SER A 179 -6.71 -9.15 -13.19
C SER A 179 -7.32 -10.44 -12.65
N TYR A 180 -7.20 -10.68 -11.35
CA TYR A 180 -7.78 -11.86 -10.70
C TYR A 180 -9.32 -11.83 -10.75
N ASP A 181 -9.96 -12.90 -11.22
CA ASP A 181 -11.42 -13.06 -11.17
C ASP A 181 -11.85 -13.99 -10.03
N LEU A 182 -12.21 -13.38 -8.90
CA LEU A 182 -12.60 -14.11 -7.69
C LEU A 182 -14.11 -14.41 -7.60
N ARG A 183 -14.90 -14.14 -8.64
CA ARG A 183 -16.35 -14.40 -8.60
C ARG A 183 -16.64 -15.91 -8.45
N PRO A 184 -17.69 -16.29 -7.69
CA PRO A 184 -18.18 -17.67 -7.67
C PRO A 184 -18.55 -18.15 -9.09
N ARG A 185 -18.41 -19.46 -9.33
CA ARG A 185 -18.84 -20.12 -10.58
C ARG A 185 -20.19 -20.79 -10.41
#